data_AF-A0A2M7U0N4-F1
#
_entry.id   AF-A0A2M7U0N4-F1
#
_cell.length_a   1.000
_cell.length_b   1.000
_cell.length_c   1.000
_cell.angle_alpha   90.00
_cell.angle_beta   90.00
_cell.angle_gamma   90.00
#
_symmetry.space_group_name_H-M   'P 1'
#
loop_
_entity.id
_entity.type
_entity.pdbx_description
1 polymer ?
#
loop_
_entity_poly.entity_id
_entity_poly.type
_entity_poly.pdbx_seq_one_letter_code
_entity_poly.pdbx_strand_id
1 'polypeptide(L)'
;MQMNYQPPQDEGNPLEKYTINFTELAKKGKLDPVIGRDQEIRRVIQILSRRTKNNPVLLGDPGVGKTAIIEGLAQRIIDGDVPDTVKNKEVLSLDLAGLLAGAAYRGEFEQRLKNVIKKITDSEGKYILFIDELHTLVGAGSAQGAVDASNMLKPALARGELRSIGATTIKEYRQYIEKDQALERRFQPVYIEEPSKEDALAILRGIKEKYEVHHGIKINDDALIAAVDLSTRYISDRYLPDKAIDLIDEAAASVKIEVESMPTKLDEIKRRIMQLDIELAALKREKGLELRKDKLEEERKKLQTTFDDLHKKWKEQKDLISQLQKSRVELDKKKAELELAQRDVDLNKAAELQYGKIPEIEKEIKILEEKWELIPKEDRLLQEQVTEEDIATIVSRWTKIPVTRLLSSESEKLGHLEKDIHKRVVGQDHAIKLVANAIRRSRAGLKDENKPIGSFLFLGPTGVGKTETARALAQTLFNDEHAMIRIDMSEYQEQHSVARLLGAPPGYVGYEEGGQLTELVRRKPYSVILFDEVEKAHLQVFNAFLQILDDGHVT
;
A
#
# COMPACT_ATOMS: atom_id res chain seq x y z
N MET A 1 14.56 -43.78 36.24
CA MET A 1 15.35 -43.29 35.10
C MET A 1 14.67 -42.05 34.56
N GLN A 2 15.18 -40.86 34.86
CA GLN A 2 14.78 -39.63 34.17
C GLN A 2 15.33 -39.73 32.74
N MET A 3 14.46 -39.88 31.74
CA MET A 3 14.87 -39.75 30.35
C MET A 3 15.24 -38.29 30.10
N ASN A 4 16.54 -38.01 29.99
CA ASN A 4 17.06 -36.77 29.42
C ASN A 4 16.64 -36.73 27.95
N TYR A 5 15.53 -36.06 27.66
CA TYR A 5 15.22 -35.63 26.30
C TYR A 5 16.25 -34.57 25.90
N GLN A 6 17.22 -34.96 25.07
CA GLN A 6 18.07 -34.01 24.36
C GLN A 6 17.39 -33.72 23.02
N PRO A 7 16.92 -32.48 22.77
CA PRO A 7 16.44 -32.12 21.44
C PRO A 7 17.59 -32.26 20.43
N PRO A 8 17.28 -32.65 19.18
CA PRO A 8 18.30 -32.78 18.14
C PRO A 8 19.08 -31.46 18.00
N GLN A 9 20.40 -31.53 18.06
CA GLN A 9 21.24 -30.39 17.74
C GLN A 9 21.13 -30.14 16.24
N ASP A 10 20.45 -29.06 15.88
CA ASP A 10 20.37 -28.56 14.52
C ASP A 10 21.79 -28.13 14.11
N GLU A 11 22.49 -28.93 13.30
CA GLU A 11 23.91 -28.72 12.91
C GLU A 11 24.11 -27.55 11.92
N GLY A 12 23.05 -26.84 11.54
CA GLY A 12 23.09 -25.69 10.63
C GLY A 12 23.44 -24.36 11.31
N ASN A 13 23.93 -23.40 10.53
CA ASN A 13 24.13 -22.02 11.00
C ASN A 13 22.77 -21.38 11.31
N PRO A 14 22.46 -21.02 12.58
CA PRO A 14 21.15 -20.49 12.94
C PRO A 14 20.84 -19.15 12.26
N LEU A 15 21.85 -18.37 11.88
CA LEU A 15 21.64 -17.10 11.18
C LEU A 15 21.12 -17.34 9.76
N GLU A 16 21.68 -18.29 9.02
CA GLU A 16 21.22 -18.60 7.66
C GLU A 16 19.80 -19.18 7.64
N LYS A 17 19.41 -19.90 8.71
CA LYS A 17 18.10 -20.54 8.81
C LYS A 17 16.99 -19.60 9.27
N TYR A 18 17.30 -18.68 10.17
CA TYR A 18 16.30 -17.85 10.87
C TYR A 18 16.47 -16.34 10.65
N THR A 19 17.35 -15.94 9.72
CA THR A 19 17.50 -14.53 9.35
C THR A 19 17.64 -14.35 7.84
N ILE A 20 17.26 -13.18 7.36
CA ILE A 20 17.46 -12.74 5.98
C ILE A 20 18.54 -11.65 5.98
N ASN A 21 19.59 -11.83 5.18
CA ASN A 21 20.70 -10.88 5.11
C ASN A 21 20.41 -9.76 4.09
N PHE A 22 19.92 -8.62 4.56
CA PHE A 22 19.63 -7.46 3.71
C PHE A 22 20.88 -6.89 3.04
N THR A 23 22.04 -6.91 3.71
CA THR A 23 23.31 -6.48 3.11
C THR A 23 23.76 -7.38 1.96
N GLU A 24 23.49 -8.68 2.04
CA GLU A 24 23.75 -9.61 0.93
C GLU A 24 22.77 -9.39 -0.24
N LEU A 25 21.49 -9.14 0.06
CA LEU A 25 20.50 -8.78 -0.97
C LEU A 25 20.85 -7.47 -1.68
N ALA A 26 21.28 -6.45 -0.92
CA ALA A 26 21.78 -5.18 -1.45
C ALA A 26 22.98 -5.41 -2.36
N LYS A 27 23.95 -6.24 -1.91
CA LYS A 27 25.14 -6.59 -2.72
C LYS A 27 24.78 -7.27 -4.04
N LYS A 28 23.68 -8.04 -4.07
CA LYS A 28 23.17 -8.72 -5.27
C LYS A 28 22.24 -7.86 -6.13
N GLY A 29 22.00 -6.59 -5.78
CA GLY A 29 21.07 -5.70 -6.51
C GLY A 29 19.60 -6.14 -6.43
N LYS A 30 19.25 -6.99 -5.45
CA LYS A 30 17.90 -7.57 -5.30
C LYS A 30 16.94 -6.70 -4.50
N LEU A 31 17.43 -5.70 -3.78
CA LEU A 31 16.58 -4.76 -3.07
C LEU A 31 16.05 -3.70 -4.03
N ASP A 32 14.86 -3.20 -3.73
CA ASP A 32 14.30 -2.06 -4.45
C ASP A 32 15.01 -0.76 -4.06
N PRO A 33 15.06 0.23 -4.97
CA PRO A 33 15.61 1.54 -4.62
C PRO A 33 14.78 2.20 -3.53
N VAL A 34 15.45 2.86 -2.59
CA VAL A 34 14.79 3.59 -1.50
C VAL A 34 14.77 5.07 -1.81
N ILE A 35 13.56 5.65 -1.93
CA ILE A 35 13.34 7.04 -2.33
C ILE A 35 12.78 7.83 -1.13
N GLY A 36 13.32 9.03 -0.91
CA GLY A 36 12.74 10.00 0.03
C GLY A 36 12.90 9.69 1.52
N ARG A 37 13.72 8.69 1.92
CA ARG A 37 13.92 8.28 3.33
C ARG A 37 15.32 8.60 3.88
N ASP A 38 16.02 9.56 3.28
CA ASP A 38 17.41 9.88 3.64
C ASP A 38 17.57 10.38 5.08
N GLN A 39 16.61 11.16 5.58
CA GLN A 39 16.67 11.73 6.92
C GLN A 39 16.53 10.64 7.98
N GLU A 40 15.59 9.73 7.79
CA GLU A 40 15.31 8.61 8.69
C GLU A 40 16.47 7.61 8.68
N ILE A 41 17.02 7.27 7.51
CA ILE A 41 18.20 6.40 7.41
C ILE A 41 19.40 7.05 8.12
N ARG A 42 19.67 8.34 7.88
CA ARG A 42 20.74 9.07 8.60
C ARG A 42 20.51 9.08 10.11
N ARG A 43 19.26 9.24 10.55
CA ARG A 43 18.90 9.20 11.97
C ARG A 43 19.15 7.82 12.58
N VAL A 44 18.82 6.74 11.87
CA VAL A 44 19.13 5.36 12.27
C VAL A 44 20.64 5.16 12.41
N ILE A 45 21.44 5.58 11.43
CA ILE A 45 22.91 5.53 11.48
C ILE A 45 23.47 6.30 12.68
N GLN A 46 22.94 7.51 12.92
CA GLN A 46 23.33 8.35 14.05
C GLN A 46 23.08 7.62 15.38
N ILE A 47 21.91 7.00 15.54
CA ILE A 47 21.56 6.27 16.75
C ILE A 47 22.45 5.04 16.94
N LEU A 48 22.65 4.25 15.89
CA LEU A 48 23.52 3.06 15.92
C LEU A 48 24.97 3.38 16.32
N SER A 49 25.40 4.63 16.09
CA SER A 49 26.74 5.11 16.43
C SER A 49 26.86 5.67 17.85
N ARG A 50 25.76 5.74 18.62
CA ARG A 50 25.79 6.24 20.00
C ARG A 50 26.42 5.24 20.96
N ARG A 51 26.93 5.75 22.09
CA ARG A 51 27.42 4.95 23.21
C ARG A 51 26.30 4.33 24.07
N THR A 52 25.19 5.05 24.23
CA THR A 52 24.00 4.62 24.98
C THR A 52 22.73 4.96 24.20
N LYS A 53 21.63 4.24 24.46
CA LYS A 53 20.39 4.30 23.66
C LYS A 53 20.69 4.20 22.16
N ASN A 54 21.44 3.16 21.81
CA ASN A 54 22.04 2.96 20.48
C ASN A 54 21.30 1.91 19.63
N ASN A 55 20.11 1.50 20.07
CA ASN A 55 19.22 0.64 19.30
C ASN A 55 18.03 1.50 18.84
N PRO A 56 17.90 1.84 17.55
CA PRO A 56 16.74 2.58 17.07
C PRO A 56 15.49 1.70 17.06
N VAL A 57 14.32 2.32 17.28
CA VAL A 57 13.02 1.68 17.04
C VAL A 57 12.23 2.56 16.09
N LEU A 58 11.92 2.04 14.91
CA LEU A 58 11.09 2.67 13.90
C LEU A 58 9.63 2.57 14.35
N LEU A 59 9.02 3.73 14.62
CA LEU A 59 7.65 3.87 15.09
C LEU A 59 6.80 4.48 13.99
N GLY A 60 5.88 3.69 13.45
CA GLY A 60 4.97 4.15 12.40
C GLY A 60 3.90 3.10 12.14
N ASP A 61 2.86 3.50 11.42
CA ASP A 61 1.78 2.59 11.04
C ASP A 61 2.26 1.51 10.04
N PRO A 62 1.55 0.39 9.89
CA PRO A 62 1.86 -0.61 8.87
C PRO A 62 1.81 0.01 7.46
N GLY A 63 2.79 -0.33 6.61
CA GLY A 63 2.82 0.12 5.22
C GLY A 63 3.55 1.45 4.96
N VAL A 64 3.96 2.21 5.99
CA VAL A 64 4.67 3.50 5.78
C VAL A 64 6.11 3.37 5.26
N GLY A 65 6.64 2.14 5.12
CA GLY A 65 7.99 1.89 4.62
C GLY A 65 9.07 1.75 5.70
N LYS A 66 8.73 1.21 6.89
CA LYS A 66 9.71 0.91 7.95
C LYS A 66 10.80 -0.05 7.46
N THR A 67 10.43 -1.10 6.73
CA THR A 67 11.37 -2.07 6.14
C THR A 67 12.24 -1.44 5.06
N ALA A 68 11.69 -0.54 4.23
CA ALA A 68 12.45 0.18 3.21
C ALA A 68 13.59 1.02 3.81
N ILE A 69 13.42 1.57 5.02
CA ILE A 69 14.52 2.28 5.73
C ILE A 69 15.67 1.31 6.07
N ILE A 70 15.36 0.06 6.41
CA ILE A 70 16.36 -0.97 6.71
C ILE A 70 17.08 -1.42 5.45
N GLU A 71 16.35 -1.59 4.36
CA GLU A 71 16.91 -1.88 3.04
C GLU A 71 17.84 -0.76 2.56
N GLY A 72 17.43 0.49 2.75
CA GLY A 72 18.24 1.68 2.41
C GLY A 72 19.48 1.80 3.30
N LEU A 73 19.38 1.44 4.58
CA LEU A 73 20.55 1.30 5.45
C LEU A 73 21.52 0.23 4.91
N ALA A 74 21.01 -0.93 4.50
CA ALA A 74 21.83 -2.00 3.93
C ALA A 74 22.51 -1.57 2.62
N GLN A 75 21.81 -0.86 1.73
CA GLN A 75 22.38 -0.26 0.52
C GLN A 75 23.53 0.70 0.86
N ARG A 76 23.30 1.66 1.76
CA ARG A 76 24.35 2.62 2.18
C ARG A 76 25.58 1.96 2.80
N ILE A 77 25.40 0.89 3.59
CA ILE A 77 26.52 0.14 4.15
C ILE A 77 27.38 -0.47 3.04
N ILE A 78 26.72 -1.04 2.03
CA ILE A 78 27.36 -1.72 0.90
C ILE A 78 28.00 -0.71 -0.06
N ASP A 79 27.45 0.50 -0.17
CA ASP A 79 28.03 1.63 -0.93
C ASP A 79 29.15 2.34 -0.17
N GLY A 80 29.31 2.06 1.12
CA GLY A 80 30.29 2.71 1.98
C GLY A 80 29.91 4.14 2.41
N ASP A 81 28.66 4.59 2.15
CA ASP A 81 28.09 5.86 2.63
C ASP A 81 27.60 5.74 4.09
N VAL A 82 28.49 5.26 4.96
CA VAL A 82 28.25 5.13 6.40
C VAL A 82 29.54 5.41 7.20
N PRO A 83 29.44 5.87 8.46
CA PRO A 83 30.60 6.01 9.34
C PRO A 83 31.27 4.66 9.63
N ASP A 84 32.56 4.68 9.98
CA ASP A 84 33.34 3.47 10.30
C ASP A 84 32.73 2.58 11.39
N THR A 85 31.92 3.18 12.27
CA THR A 85 31.18 2.46 13.34
C THR A 85 30.10 1.51 12.82
N VAL A 86 29.63 1.71 11.60
CA VAL A 86 28.58 0.92 10.91
C VAL A 86 29.12 0.27 9.64
N LYS A 87 30.23 0.79 9.10
CA LYS A 87 30.95 0.22 7.97
C LYS A 87 31.31 -1.25 8.19
N ASN A 88 31.19 -2.05 7.13
CA ASN A 88 31.44 -3.50 7.13
C ASN A 88 30.53 -4.34 8.05
N LYS A 89 29.47 -3.76 8.61
CA LYS A 89 28.46 -4.54 9.34
C LYS A 89 27.46 -5.17 8.38
N GLU A 90 26.84 -6.25 8.81
CA GLU A 90 25.79 -6.90 8.05
C GLU A 90 24.44 -6.72 8.75
N VAL A 91 23.39 -6.41 7.99
CA VAL A 91 22.04 -6.20 8.51
C VAL A 91 21.24 -7.48 8.30
N LEU A 92 20.82 -8.10 9.41
CA LEU A 92 20.07 -9.36 9.42
C LEU A 92 18.65 -9.11 9.90
N SER A 93 17.64 -9.42 9.09
CA SER A 93 16.23 -9.43 9.50
C SER A 93 15.89 -10.74 10.18
N LEU A 94 15.30 -10.69 11.37
CA LEU A 94 14.84 -11.88 12.08
C LEU A 94 13.56 -12.44 11.44
N ASP A 95 13.58 -13.71 11.05
CA ASP A 95 12.38 -14.41 10.58
C ASP A 95 11.64 -15.06 11.77
N LEU A 96 10.66 -14.33 12.31
CA LEU A 96 9.82 -14.83 13.39
C LEU A 96 8.97 -16.03 12.96
N ALA A 97 8.48 -16.03 11.72
CA ALA A 97 7.66 -17.12 11.20
C ALA A 97 8.47 -18.42 11.09
N GLY A 98 9.69 -18.34 10.56
CA GLY A 98 10.62 -19.47 10.49
C GLY A 98 11.05 -20.00 11.86
N LEU A 99 11.17 -19.13 12.87
CA LEU A 99 11.45 -19.56 14.25
C LEU A 99 10.28 -20.35 14.87
N LEU A 100 9.04 -19.93 14.60
CA LEU A 100 7.81 -20.58 15.08
C LEU A 100 7.47 -21.85 14.27
N ALA A 101 7.80 -21.88 12.98
CA ALA A 101 7.50 -22.99 12.09
C ALA A 101 8.16 -24.30 12.59
N GLY A 102 7.34 -25.32 12.79
CA GLY A 102 7.78 -26.62 13.28
C GLY A 102 8.29 -26.65 14.71
N ALA A 103 8.06 -25.59 15.51
CA ALA A 103 8.28 -25.64 16.95
C ALA A 103 7.08 -26.33 17.61
N ALA A 104 7.28 -27.55 18.15
CA ALA A 104 6.20 -28.30 18.79
C ALA A 104 5.82 -27.74 20.17
N TYR A 105 6.77 -27.04 20.82
CA TYR A 105 6.63 -26.47 22.16
C TYR A 105 7.32 -25.11 22.27
N ARG A 106 6.80 -24.24 23.14
CA ARG A 106 7.35 -22.90 23.43
C ARG A 106 8.86 -22.88 23.72
N GLY A 107 9.37 -23.86 24.46
CA GLY A 107 10.79 -23.92 24.81
C GLY A 107 11.72 -24.11 23.61
N GLU A 108 11.23 -24.69 22.52
CA GLU A 108 12.00 -24.87 21.29
C GLU A 108 12.23 -23.55 20.55
N PHE A 109 11.19 -22.71 20.47
CA PHE A 109 11.29 -21.34 19.96
C PHE A 109 12.30 -20.53 20.77
N GLU A 110 12.20 -20.55 22.10
CA GLU A 110 13.13 -19.84 22.98
C GLU A 110 14.57 -20.32 22.75
N GLN A 111 14.79 -21.63 22.63
CA GLN A 111 16.12 -22.18 22.37
C GLN A 111 16.68 -21.76 20.99
N ARG A 112 15.85 -21.75 19.94
CA ARG A 112 16.25 -21.28 18.59
C ARG A 112 16.64 -19.80 18.64
N LEU A 113 15.82 -18.95 19.25
CA LEU A 113 16.11 -17.52 19.41
C LEU A 113 17.37 -17.30 20.24
N LYS A 114 17.58 -18.10 21.30
CA LYS A 114 18.82 -18.05 22.10
C LYS A 114 20.05 -18.32 21.26
N ASN A 115 19.98 -19.32 20.38
CA ASN A 115 21.07 -19.69 19.50
C ASN A 115 21.38 -18.57 18.48
N VAL A 116 20.35 -17.93 17.92
CA VAL A 116 20.50 -16.76 17.04
C VAL A 116 21.18 -15.61 17.77
N ILE A 117 20.67 -15.21 18.94
CA ILE A 117 21.25 -14.12 19.75
C ILE A 117 22.70 -14.43 20.10
N LYS A 118 22.97 -15.66 20.58
CA LYS A 118 24.32 -16.10 20.93
C LYS A 118 25.27 -16.00 19.73
N LYS A 119 24.86 -16.47 18.56
CA LYS A 119 25.70 -16.40 17.35
C LYS A 119 26.01 -14.96 16.94
N ILE A 120 25.05 -14.05 17.11
CA ILE A 120 25.24 -12.61 16.86
C ILE A 120 26.24 -12.01 17.86
N THR A 121 26.08 -12.30 19.16
CA THR A 121 26.98 -11.78 20.20
C THR A 121 28.39 -12.33 20.07
N ASP A 122 28.53 -13.61 19.71
CA ASP A 122 29.83 -14.27 19.48
C ASP A 122 30.56 -13.73 18.24
N SER A 123 29.86 -12.99 17.37
CA SER A 123 30.42 -12.39 16.15
C SER A 123 30.94 -10.97 16.36
N GLU A 124 31.18 -10.57 17.62
CA GLU A 124 31.89 -9.35 18.03
C GLU A 124 31.41 -8.07 17.33
N GLY A 125 30.09 -7.91 17.19
CA GLY A 125 29.48 -6.69 16.66
C GLY A 125 29.48 -6.57 15.13
N LYS A 126 29.80 -7.65 14.40
CA LYS A 126 29.66 -7.74 12.94
C LYS A 126 28.22 -7.52 12.45
N TYR A 127 27.23 -8.00 13.21
CA TYR A 127 25.83 -8.00 12.78
C TYR A 127 25.00 -6.91 13.46
N ILE A 128 24.02 -6.39 12.73
CA ILE A 128 22.92 -5.55 13.22
C ILE A 128 21.64 -6.36 13.02
N LEU A 129 20.91 -6.63 14.11
CA LEU A 129 19.68 -7.41 14.07
C LEU A 129 18.47 -6.51 13.86
N PHE A 130 17.78 -6.62 12.73
CA PHE A 130 16.47 -6.02 12.53
C PHE A 130 15.38 -6.96 13.04
N ILE A 131 14.46 -6.43 13.84
CA ILE A 131 13.31 -7.14 14.40
C ILE A 131 12.06 -6.37 13.99
N ASP A 132 11.38 -6.87 12.98
CA ASP A 132 10.04 -6.37 12.66
C ASP A 132 9.04 -6.84 13.72
N GLU A 133 7.99 -6.05 13.91
CA GLU A 133 6.99 -6.26 14.96
C GLU A 133 7.61 -6.52 16.34
N LEU A 134 8.57 -5.68 16.77
CA LEU A 134 9.36 -5.85 17.99
C LEU A 134 8.50 -6.15 19.24
N HIS A 135 7.29 -5.62 19.30
CA HIS A 135 6.35 -5.85 20.39
C HIS A 135 5.96 -7.34 20.57
N THR A 136 6.00 -8.15 19.51
CA THR A 136 5.68 -9.59 19.56
C THR A 136 6.66 -10.35 20.45
N LEU A 137 7.93 -9.92 20.52
CA LEU A 137 8.95 -10.52 21.38
C LEU A 137 8.92 -10.00 22.83
N VAL A 138 8.31 -8.83 23.06
CA VAL A 138 8.43 -8.09 24.33
C VAL A 138 7.12 -8.04 25.12
N GLY A 139 5.97 -8.09 24.46
CA GLY A 139 4.64 -7.81 25.02
C GLY A 139 3.67 -8.98 25.04
N ALA A 140 4.05 -10.11 24.46
CA ALA A 140 3.23 -11.28 24.19
C ALA A 140 2.66 -12.01 25.44
N GLY A 141 3.20 -11.77 26.64
CA GLY A 141 2.86 -12.53 27.85
C GLY A 141 1.42 -12.36 28.36
N SER A 142 0.65 -11.38 27.86
CA SER A 142 -0.72 -11.09 28.31
C SER A 142 -1.80 -11.89 27.57
N ALA A 143 -1.51 -12.37 26.36
CA ALA A 143 -2.42 -13.19 25.57
C ALA A 143 -2.02 -14.67 25.71
N GLN A 144 -3.00 -15.55 25.96
CA GLN A 144 -2.78 -17.00 26.07
C GLN A 144 -2.20 -17.54 24.75
N GLY A 145 -0.87 -17.64 24.64
CA GLY A 145 -0.19 -18.30 23.53
C GLY A 145 1.09 -17.65 23.03
N ALA A 146 1.33 -16.37 23.30
CA ALA A 146 2.50 -15.68 22.76
C ALA A 146 3.71 -15.71 23.74
N VAL A 147 4.92 -15.82 23.19
CA VAL A 147 6.16 -16.02 23.95
C VAL A 147 6.79 -14.69 24.31
N ASP A 148 6.86 -14.37 25.62
CA ASP A 148 7.66 -13.24 26.10
C ASP A 148 9.15 -13.62 26.11
N ALA A 149 9.86 -13.17 25.07
CA ALA A 149 11.29 -13.38 24.89
C ALA A 149 12.12 -12.16 25.36
N SER A 150 11.50 -11.17 26.01
CA SER A 150 12.19 -9.95 26.46
C SER A 150 13.38 -10.26 27.36
N ASN A 151 13.26 -11.26 28.22
CA ASN A 151 14.31 -11.73 29.13
C ASN A 151 15.55 -12.28 28.42
N MET A 152 15.42 -12.69 27.16
CA MET A 152 16.52 -13.21 26.35
C MET A 152 17.32 -12.08 25.68
N LEU A 153 16.64 -10.99 25.30
CA LEU A 153 17.24 -9.83 24.65
C LEU A 153 17.90 -8.88 25.66
N LYS A 154 17.26 -8.67 26.82
CA LYS A 154 17.69 -7.71 27.85
C LYS A 154 19.17 -7.84 28.24
N PRO A 155 19.72 -9.04 28.53
CA PRO A 155 21.12 -9.16 28.93
C PRO A 155 22.10 -8.71 27.83
N ALA A 156 21.86 -9.13 26.58
CA ALA A 156 22.72 -8.81 25.45
C ALA A 156 22.66 -7.31 25.08
N LEU A 157 21.45 -6.73 25.13
CA LEU A 157 21.25 -5.28 24.96
C LEU A 157 21.87 -4.48 26.12
N ALA A 158 21.79 -4.99 27.35
CA ALA A 158 22.34 -4.33 28.52
C ALA A 158 23.88 -4.23 28.48
N ARG A 159 24.54 -5.30 28.02
CA ARG A 159 26.00 -5.37 27.85
C ARG A 159 26.50 -4.67 26.58
N GLY A 160 25.60 -4.33 25.65
CA GLY A 160 25.96 -3.71 24.37
C GLY A 160 26.54 -4.69 23.35
N GLU A 161 26.42 -5.99 23.60
CA GLU A 161 26.87 -7.08 22.72
C GLU A 161 25.93 -7.26 21.52
N LEU A 162 24.64 -6.92 21.70
CA LEU A 162 23.64 -6.94 20.65
C LEU A 162 23.32 -5.51 20.21
N ARG A 163 23.51 -5.23 18.92
CA ARG A 163 22.92 -4.06 18.26
C ARG A 163 21.71 -4.49 17.48
N SER A 164 20.59 -3.82 17.72
CA SER A 164 19.34 -4.10 17.01
C SER A 164 18.63 -2.84 16.54
N ILE A 165 17.79 -3.04 15.54
CA ILE A 165 16.82 -2.06 15.06
C ILE A 165 15.45 -2.72 15.22
N GLY A 166 14.54 -2.09 15.97
CA GLY A 166 13.16 -2.55 16.07
C GLY A 166 12.25 -1.82 15.10
N ALA A 167 11.13 -2.44 14.71
CA ALA A 167 10.00 -1.75 14.10
C ALA A 167 8.70 -2.16 14.79
N THR A 168 7.81 -1.20 15.06
CA THR A 168 6.49 -1.45 15.70
C THR A 168 5.60 -0.21 15.52
N THR A 169 4.34 -0.25 15.93
CA THR A 169 3.48 0.93 15.98
C THR A 169 3.74 1.76 17.24
N ILE A 170 3.36 3.04 17.22
CA ILE A 170 3.48 3.93 18.39
C ILE A 170 2.70 3.37 19.59
N LYS A 171 1.51 2.81 19.35
CA LYS A 171 0.64 2.24 20.38
C LYS A 171 1.31 1.06 21.08
N GLU A 172 1.85 0.12 20.32
CA GLU A 172 2.55 -1.05 20.86
C GLU A 172 3.82 -0.67 21.60
N TYR A 173 4.57 0.31 21.09
CA TYR A 173 5.77 0.81 21.78
C TYR A 173 5.43 1.34 23.16
N ARG A 174 4.41 2.21 23.28
CA ARG A 174 3.93 2.74 24.56
C ARG A 174 3.46 1.62 25.49
N GLN A 175 2.73 0.66 24.95
CA GLN A 175 2.13 -0.42 25.74
C GLN A 175 3.17 -1.40 26.29
N TYR A 176 4.19 -1.77 25.51
CA TYR A 176 5.06 -2.91 25.83
C TYR A 176 6.53 -2.55 26.03
N ILE A 177 7.05 -1.49 25.40
CA ILE A 177 8.49 -1.16 25.43
C ILE A 177 8.75 -0.01 26.39
N GLU A 178 7.96 1.06 26.32
CA GLU A 178 8.13 2.27 27.14
C GLU A 178 7.88 2.00 28.62
N LYS A 179 6.97 1.08 28.95
CA LYS A 179 6.70 0.65 30.33
C LYS A 179 7.84 -0.17 30.95
N ASP A 180 8.71 -0.76 30.14
CA ASP A 180 9.86 -1.54 30.62
C ASP A 180 11.13 -0.68 30.71
N GLN A 181 11.50 -0.29 31.93
CA GLN A 181 12.66 0.56 32.19
C GLN A 181 13.99 -0.01 31.67
N ALA A 182 14.14 -1.33 31.52
CA ALA A 182 15.36 -1.92 31.00
C ALA A 182 15.48 -1.70 29.49
N LEU A 183 14.37 -1.85 28.76
CA LEU A 183 14.30 -1.68 27.31
C LEU A 183 14.26 -0.20 26.90
N GLU A 184 13.51 0.63 27.60
CA GLU A 184 13.38 2.08 27.37
C GLU A 184 14.74 2.80 27.48
N ARG A 185 15.65 2.28 28.33
CA ARG A 185 17.03 2.79 28.46
C ARG A 185 17.98 2.30 27.37
N ARG A 186 17.56 1.41 26.48
CA ARG A 186 18.39 0.81 25.40
C ARG A 186 17.89 1.17 24.01
N PHE A 187 16.60 1.40 23.88
CA PHE A 187 15.98 1.81 22.64
C PHE A 187 15.83 3.34 22.53
N GLN A 188 15.87 3.83 21.29
CA GLN A 188 15.61 5.21 20.94
C GLN A 188 14.52 5.25 19.87
N PRO A 189 13.35 5.89 20.12
CA PRO A 189 12.30 6.00 19.13
C PRO A 189 12.73 6.88 17.94
N VAL A 190 12.31 6.46 16.75
CA VAL A 190 12.40 7.17 15.46
C VAL A 190 11.01 7.13 14.84
N TYR A 191 10.34 8.28 14.76
CA TYR A 191 8.99 8.37 14.21
C TYR A 191 9.05 8.37 12.69
N ILE A 192 8.28 7.49 12.06
CA ILE A 192 8.16 7.32 10.62
C ILE A 192 6.73 7.69 10.24
N GLU A 193 6.59 8.80 9.55
CA GLU A 193 5.31 9.30 9.09
C GLU A 193 4.94 8.72 7.72
N GLU A 194 3.63 8.66 7.46
CA GLU A 194 3.10 8.40 6.13
C GLU A 194 3.63 9.49 5.18
N PRO A 195 4.20 9.13 4.00
CA PRO A 195 4.69 10.12 3.05
C PRO A 195 3.56 10.98 2.51
N SER A 196 3.89 12.21 2.12
CA SER A 196 2.95 13.06 1.38
C SER A 196 2.57 12.43 0.04
N LYS A 197 1.51 12.93 -0.61
CA LYS A 197 1.15 12.48 -1.97
C LYS A 197 2.29 12.65 -2.97
N GLU A 198 3.02 13.76 -2.87
CA GLU A 198 4.14 14.08 -3.76
C GLU A 198 5.30 13.11 -3.53
N ASP A 199 5.63 12.83 -2.26
CA ASP A 199 6.67 11.88 -1.89
C ASP A 199 6.29 10.44 -2.28
N ALA A 200 5.02 10.05 -2.08
CA ALA A 200 4.53 8.74 -2.49
C ALA A 200 4.59 8.57 -4.01
N LEU A 201 4.27 9.61 -4.79
CA LEU A 201 4.42 9.59 -6.24
C LEU A 201 5.89 9.46 -6.66
N ALA A 202 6.81 10.16 -5.98
CA ALA A 202 8.24 10.01 -6.21
C ALA A 202 8.73 8.59 -5.89
N ILE A 203 8.23 7.98 -4.81
CA ILE A 203 8.51 6.58 -4.47
C ILE A 203 8.02 5.65 -5.57
N LEU A 204 6.77 5.79 -6.02
CA LEU A 204 6.21 4.98 -7.10
C LEU A 204 7.01 5.12 -8.40
N ARG A 205 7.43 6.34 -8.77
CA ARG A 205 8.28 6.58 -9.95
C ARG A 205 9.65 5.92 -9.82
N GLY A 206 10.23 5.88 -8.62
CA GLY A 206 11.52 5.26 -8.37
C GLY A 206 11.49 3.73 -8.43
N ILE A 207 10.40 3.10 -7.99
CA ILE A 207 10.23 1.63 -8.07
C ILE A 207 9.59 1.16 -9.38
N LYS A 208 9.06 2.09 -10.20
CA LYS A 208 8.33 1.81 -11.43
C LYS A 208 9.03 0.77 -12.32
N GLU A 209 10.31 0.98 -12.62
CA GLU A 209 11.07 0.10 -13.54
C GLU A 209 11.12 -1.36 -13.02
N LYS A 210 11.27 -1.56 -11.71
CA LYS A 210 11.28 -2.90 -11.09
C LYS A 210 9.94 -3.63 -11.28
N TYR A 211 8.82 -2.92 -11.09
CA TYR A 211 7.48 -3.48 -11.29
C TYR A 211 7.18 -3.73 -12.77
N GLU A 212 7.61 -2.83 -13.67
CA GLU A 212 7.47 -3.01 -15.11
C GLU A 212 8.22 -4.26 -15.60
N VAL A 213 9.42 -4.50 -15.09
CA VAL A 213 10.23 -5.68 -15.41
C VAL A 213 9.61 -6.95 -14.82
N HIS A 214 9.17 -6.92 -13.56
CA HIS A 214 8.56 -8.07 -12.87
C HIS A 214 7.29 -8.56 -13.59
N HIS A 215 6.40 -7.63 -13.97
CA HIS A 215 5.16 -7.97 -14.67
C HIS A 215 5.33 -8.08 -16.18
N GLY A 216 6.35 -7.44 -16.74
CA GLY A 216 6.50 -7.30 -18.19
C GLY A 216 5.47 -6.32 -18.79
N ILE A 217 4.93 -5.40 -18.00
CA ILE A 217 3.90 -4.45 -18.44
C ILE A 217 4.37 -3.04 -18.11
N LYS A 218 4.26 -2.11 -19.05
CA LYS A 218 4.62 -0.70 -18.82
C LYS A 218 3.61 -0.07 -17.88
N ILE A 219 4.01 0.92 -17.09
CA ILE A 219 3.10 1.62 -16.18
C ILE A 219 3.06 3.08 -16.62
N ASN A 220 1.88 3.59 -16.99
CA ASN A 220 1.79 5.00 -17.35
C ASN A 220 1.98 5.89 -16.12
N ASP A 221 2.54 7.09 -16.28
CA ASP A 221 2.73 8.03 -15.16
C ASP A 221 1.37 8.48 -14.58
N ASP A 222 0.36 8.65 -15.44
CA ASP A 222 -1.02 8.94 -15.03
C ASP A 222 -1.60 7.83 -14.14
N ALA A 223 -1.20 6.57 -14.35
CA ALA A 223 -1.61 5.46 -13.49
C ALA A 223 -0.99 5.56 -12.09
N LEU A 224 0.26 6.03 -11.98
CA LEU A 224 0.90 6.29 -10.68
C LEU A 224 0.18 7.41 -9.92
N ILE A 225 -0.14 8.51 -10.61
CA ILE A 225 -0.90 9.63 -10.04
C ILE A 225 -2.26 9.13 -9.55
N ALA A 226 -2.99 8.39 -10.39
CA ALA A 226 -4.27 7.81 -10.04
C ALA A 226 -4.19 6.85 -8.85
N ALA A 227 -3.14 6.03 -8.76
CA ALA A 227 -2.93 5.11 -7.64
C ALA A 227 -2.76 5.85 -6.32
N VAL A 228 -1.98 6.94 -6.29
CA VAL A 228 -1.84 7.78 -5.10
C VAL A 228 -3.16 8.48 -4.75
N ASP A 229 -3.79 9.14 -5.72
CA ASP A 229 -4.97 9.95 -5.46
C ASP A 229 -6.20 9.13 -5.06
N LEU A 230 -6.48 8.05 -5.80
CA LEU A 230 -7.62 7.19 -5.52
C LEU A 230 -7.42 6.40 -4.22
N SER A 231 -6.21 5.90 -3.95
CA SER A 231 -5.94 5.21 -2.68
C SER A 231 -6.03 6.14 -1.48
N THR A 232 -5.53 7.38 -1.58
CA THR A 232 -5.64 8.36 -0.52
C THR A 232 -7.10 8.72 -0.23
N ARG A 233 -7.92 8.83 -1.29
CA ARG A 233 -9.32 9.28 -1.17
C ARG A 233 -10.27 8.17 -0.71
N TYR A 234 -10.07 6.94 -1.14
CA TYR A 234 -11.05 5.86 -1.01
C TYR A 234 -10.57 4.67 -0.14
N ILE A 235 -9.28 4.60 0.18
CA ILE A 235 -8.69 3.53 1.02
C ILE A 235 -8.08 4.20 2.27
N SER A 236 -8.92 4.40 3.30
CA SER A 236 -8.57 5.16 4.50
C SER A 236 -8.00 4.32 5.64
N ASP A 237 -8.13 3.00 5.58
CA ASP A 237 -7.66 2.04 6.58
C ASP A 237 -6.23 1.54 6.33
N ARG A 238 -5.61 1.98 5.23
CA ARG A 238 -4.22 1.70 4.86
C ARG A 238 -3.47 3.00 4.61
N TYR A 239 -2.14 2.91 4.64
CA TYR A 239 -1.23 4.05 4.56
C TYR A 239 -0.43 4.02 3.27
N LEU A 240 -0.05 5.20 2.77
CA LEU A 240 0.96 5.35 1.74
C LEU A 240 2.35 4.96 2.29
N PRO A 241 3.28 4.53 1.41
CA PRO A 241 3.07 4.28 -0.01
C PRO A 241 2.43 2.91 -0.31
N ASP A 242 2.36 2.00 0.68
CA ASP A 242 1.94 0.60 0.52
C ASP A 242 0.63 0.41 -0.28
N LYS A 243 -0.45 1.11 0.10
CA LYS A 243 -1.73 0.99 -0.60
C LYS A 243 -1.68 1.39 -2.07
N ALA A 244 -0.79 2.32 -2.45
CA ALA A 244 -0.65 2.75 -3.84
C ALA A 244 0.23 1.78 -4.62
N ILE A 245 1.28 1.24 -3.99
CA ILE A 245 2.13 0.18 -4.56
C ILE A 245 1.28 -1.05 -4.88
N ASP A 246 0.43 -1.46 -3.95
CA ASP A 246 -0.45 -2.63 -4.10
C ASP A 246 -1.47 -2.46 -5.26
N LEU A 247 -2.00 -1.24 -5.46
CA LEU A 247 -2.85 -0.94 -6.62
C LEU A 247 -2.08 -1.06 -7.94
N ILE A 248 -0.84 -0.58 -8.00
CA ILE A 248 0.02 -0.70 -9.18
C ILE A 248 0.34 -2.17 -9.46
N ASP A 249 0.67 -2.94 -8.43
CA ASP A 249 0.99 -4.36 -8.54
C ASP A 249 -0.20 -5.18 -9.06
N GLU A 250 -1.39 -5.00 -8.46
CA GLU A 250 -2.60 -5.71 -8.89
C GLU A 250 -3.02 -5.31 -10.31
N ALA A 251 -2.91 -4.03 -10.66
CA ALA A 251 -3.24 -3.57 -12.01
C ALA A 251 -2.27 -4.11 -13.06
N ALA A 252 -0.96 -4.11 -12.78
CA ALA A 252 0.04 -4.70 -13.67
C ALA A 252 -0.16 -6.21 -13.85
N ALA A 253 -0.48 -6.92 -12.77
CA ALA A 253 -0.81 -8.34 -12.83
C ALA A 253 -2.09 -8.60 -13.64
N SER A 254 -3.11 -7.75 -13.50
CA SER A 254 -4.37 -7.85 -14.26
C SER A 254 -4.11 -7.69 -15.76
N VAL A 255 -3.40 -6.64 -16.17
CA VAL A 255 -3.07 -6.39 -17.58
C VAL A 255 -2.21 -7.53 -18.16
N LYS A 256 -1.25 -8.07 -17.37
CA LYS A 256 -0.44 -9.23 -17.78
C LYS A 256 -1.31 -10.44 -18.12
N ILE A 257 -2.28 -10.76 -17.27
CA ILE A 257 -3.21 -11.88 -17.49
C ILE A 257 -4.04 -11.66 -18.76
N GLU A 258 -4.48 -10.43 -19.02
CA GLU A 258 -5.23 -10.08 -20.22
C GLU A 258 -4.40 -10.25 -21.50
N VAL A 259 -3.12 -9.86 -21.48
CA VAL A 259 -2.19 -10.06 -22.60
C VAL A 259 -1.95 -11.54 -22.90
N GLU A 260 -1.85 -12.38 -21.87
CA GLU A 260 -1.62 -13.81 -22.05
C GLU A 260 -2.89 -14.55 -22.53
N SER A 261 -4.06 -14.01 -22.22
CA SER A 261 -5.36 -14.61 -22.49
C SER A 261 -5.94 -14.23 -23.85
N MET A 262 -6.93 -15.03 -24.31
CA MET A 262 -7.71 -14.67 -25.49
C MET A 262 -8.73 -13.58 -25.12
N PRO A 263 -8.82 -12.46 -25.87
CA PRO A 263 -9.79 -11.41 -25.60
C PRO A 263 -11.22 -11.96 -25.61
N THR A 264 -12.08 -11.44 -24.73
CA THR A 264 -13.47 -11.90 -24.56
C THR A 264 -14.23 -11.92 -25.89
N LYS A 265 -14.05 -10.89 -26.73
CA LYS A 265 -14.68 -10.81 -28.06
C LYS A 265 -14.28 -11.99 -28.97
N LEU A 266 -13.02 -12.43 -28.95
CA LEU A 266 -12.58 -13.59 -29.73
C LEU A 266 -13.14 -14.89 -29.15
N ASP A 267 -13.12 -15.03 -27.82
CA ASP A 267 -13.62 -16.24 -27.16
C ASP A 267 -15.14 -16.42 -27.39
N GLU A 268 -15.92 -15.34 -27.37
CA GLU A 268 -17.35 -15.34 -27.71
C GLU A 268 -17.59 -15.82 -29.14
N ILE A 269 -16.85 -15.27 -30.12
CA ILE A 269 -16.96 -15.69 -31.53
C ILE A 269 -16.60 -17.18 -31.66
N LYS A 270 -15.53 -17.62 -31.01
CA LYS A 270 -15.08 -19.01 -31.01
C LYS A 270 -16.13 -19.96 -30.44
N ARG A 271 -16.73 -19.61 -29.30
CA ARG A 271 -17.83 -20.38 -28.69
C ARG A 271 -19.05 -20.43 -29.61
N ARG A 272 -19.38 -19.32 -30.28
CA ARG A 272 -20.51 -19.27 -31.23
C ARG A 272 -20.26 -20.15 -32.45
N ILE A 273 -19.05 -20.15 -33.01
CA ILE A 273 -18.66 -21.05 -34.10
C ILE A 273 -18.83 -22.51 -33.66
N MET A 274 -18.36 -22.86 -32.45
CA MET A 274 -18.50 -24.21 -31.91
C MET A 274 -19.98 -24.64 -31.75
N GLN A 275 -20.85 -23.74 -31.30
CA GLN A 275 -22.30 -24.01 -31.23
C GLN A 275 -22.89 -24.29 -32.62
N LEU A 276 -22.56 -23.47 -33.62
CA LEU A 276 -23.01 -23.67 -35.00
C LEU A 276 -22.48 -24.97 -35.59
N ASP A 277 -21.23 -25.35 -35.29
CA ASP A 277 -20.65 -26.64 -35.70
C ASP A 277 -21.44 -27.84 -35.15
N ILE A 278 -21.85 -27.77 -33.88
CA ILE A 278 -22.67 -28.81 -33.24
C ILE A 278 -24.06 -28.88 -33.89
N GLU A 279 -24.71 -27.73 -34.12
CA GLU A 279 -26.03 -27.68 -34.75
C GLU A 279 -26.00 -28.21 -36.19
N LEU A 280 -24.98 -27.83 -36.97
CA LEU A 280 -24.76 -28.34 -38.32
C LEU A 280 -24.47 -29.85 -38.34
N ALA A 281 -23.73 -30.36 -37.35
CA ALA A 281 -23.46 -31.79 -37.21
C ALA A 281 -24.74 -32.59 -36.88
N ALA A 282 -25.63 -32.04 -36.06
CA ALA A 282 -26.93 -32.66 -35.75
C ALA A 282 -27.86 -32.68 -36.99
N LEU A 283 -27.92 -31.55 -37.72
CA LEU A 283 -28.78 -31.39 -38.90
C LEU A 283 -28.33 -32.22 -40.11
N LYS A 284 -27.09 -32.72 -40.15
CA LYS A 284 -26.61 -33.60 -41.24
C LYS A 284 -27.44 -34.89 -41.41
N ARG A 285 -28.19 -35.32 -40.40
CA ARG A 285 -29.00 -36.55 -40.42
C ARG A 285 -30.50 -36.32 -40.67
N GLU A 286 -30.95 -35.07 -40.72
CA GLU A 286 -32.37 -34.73 -40.89
C GLU A 286 -32.67 -34.33 -42.35
N LYS A 287 -33.85 -34.72 -42.87
CA LYS A 287 -34.29 -34.42 -44.24
C LYS A 287 -35.29 -33.27 -44.24
N GLY A 288 -35.24 -32.39 -45.26
CA GLY A 288 -36.21 -31.30 -45.45
C GLY A 288 -35.86 -29.99 -44.72
N LEU A 289 -34.63 -29.87 -44.21
CA LEU A 289 -34.13 -28.69 -43.49
C LEU A 289 -32.95 -28.00 -44.20
N GLU A 290 -32.74 -28.28 -45.49
CA GLU A 290 -31.65 -27.71 -46.30
C GLU A 290 -31.54 -26.18 -46.17
N LEU A 291 -32.67 -25.46 -46.23
CA LEU A 291 -32.71 -23.99 -46.13
C LEU A 291 -32.21 -23.44 -44.79
N ARG A 292 -32.40 -24.18 -43.69
CA ARG A 292 -31.88 -23.81 -42.36
C ARG A 292 -30.38 -24.12 -42.27
N LYS A 293 -29.96 -25.25 -42.81
CA LYS A 293 -28.56 -25.65 -42.86
C LYS A 293 -27.71 -24.64 -43.64
N ASP A 294 -28.17 -24.20 -44.81
CA ASP A 294 -27.47 -23.21 -45.63
C ASP A 294 -27.29 -21.87 -44.90
N LYS A 295 -28.32 -21.40 -44.18
CA LYS A 295 -28.23 -20.17 -43.36
C LYS A 295 -27.22 -20.30 -42.22
N LEU A 296 -27.19 -21.44 -41.53
CA LEU A 296 -26.23 -21.69 -40.44
C LEU A 296 -24.80 -21.83 -40.97
N GLU A 297 -24.60 -22.45 -42.14
CA GLU A 297 -23.29 -22.50 -42.80
C GLU A 297 -22.82 -21.10 -43.23
N GLU A 298 -23.72 -20.24 -43.71
CA GLU A 298 -23.41 -18.86 -44.07
C GLU A 298 -23.02 -18.03 -42.84
N GLU A 299 -23.78 -18.12 -41.73
CA GLU A 299 -23.46 -17.45 -40.46
C GLU A 299 -22.12 -17.93 -39.91
N ARG A 300 -21.89 -19.25 -39.89
CA ARG A 300 -20.62 -19.85 -39.46
C ARG A 300 -19.45 -19.34 -40.28
N LYS A 301 -19.58 -19.30 -41.61
CA LYS A 301 -18.51 -18.84 -42.50
C LYS A 301 -18.20 -17.37 -42.30
N LYS A 302 -19.22 -16.52 -42.09
CA LYS A 302 -19.04 -15.11 -41.71
C LYS A 302 -18.27 -14.98 -40.39
N LEU A 303 -18.72 -15.68 -39.34
CA LEU A 303 -18.06 -15.65 -38.04
C LEU A 303 -16.62 -16.20 -38.08
N GLN A 304 -16.37 -17.27 -38.85
CA GLN A 304 -15.03 -17.82 -39.04
C GLN A 304 -14.09 -16.82 -39.70
N THR A 305 -14.56 -16.11 -40.73
CA THR A 305 -13.76 -15.08 -41.41
C THR A 305 -13.39 -13.95 -40.45
N THR A 306 -14.35 -13.49 -39.65
CA THR A 306 -14.10 -12.47 -38.61
C THR A 306 -13.16 -12.99 -37.52
N PHE A 307 -13.31 -14.25 -37.09
CA PHE A 307 -12.44 -14.88 -36.11
C PHE A 307 -11.01 -14.95 -36.61
N ASP A 308 -10.79 -15.41 -37.84
CA ASP A 308 -9.45 -15.59 -38.40
C ASP A 308 -8.72 -14.24 -38.54
N ASP A 309 -9.41 -13.18 -38.96
CA ASP A 309 -8.85 -11.82 -39.03
C ASP A 309 -8.46 -11.29 -37.63
N LEU A 310 -9.40 -11.34 -36.68
CA LEU A 310 -9.14 -10.89 -35.30
C LEU A 310 -8.07 -11.72 -34.60
N HIS A 311 -8.05 -13.04 -34.83
CA HIS A 311 -7.06 -13.95 -34.25
C HIS A 311 -5.67 -13.68 -34.82
N LYS A 312 -5.57 -13.35 -36.11
CA LYS A 312 -4.31 -12.94 -36.72
C LYS A 312 -3.81 -11.62 -36.09
N LYS A 313 -4.66 -10.60 -36.01
CA LYS A 313 -4.33 -9.31 -35.36
C LYS A 313 -3.89 -9.51 -33.90
N TRP A 314 -4.65 -10.29 -33.13
CA TRP A 314 -4.33 -10.60 -31.73
C TRP A 314 -2.98 -11.30 -31.59
N LYS A 315 -2.69 -12.29 -32.45
CA LYS A 315 -1.43 -13.02 -32.42
C LYS A 315 -0.23 -12.12 -32.74
N GLU A 316 -0.35 -11.27 -33.76
CA GLU A 316 0.69 -10.29 -34.11
C GLU A 316 0.97 -9.33 -32.95
N GLN A 317 -0.09 -8.81 -32.31
CA GLN A 317 0.00 -7.95 -31.13
C GLN A 317 0.63 -8.66 -29.93
N LYS A 318 0.22 -9.90 -29.65
CA LYS A 318 0.76 -10.72 -28.55
C LYS A 318 2.24 -11.03 -28.73
N ASP A 319 2.64 -11.41 -29.94
CA ASP A 319 4.03 -11.72 -30.26
C ASP A 319 4.92 -10.46 -30.09
N LEU A 320 4.41 -9.29 -30.50
CA LEU A 320 5.08 -8.01 -30.31
C LEU A 320 5.28 -7.64 -28.83
N ILE A 321 4.22 -7.73 -28.01
CA ILE A 321 4.32 -7.48 -26.56
C ILE A 321 5.26 -8.49 -25.88
N SER A 322 5.21 -9.77 -26.27
CA SER A 322 6.09 -10.80 -25.71
C SER A 322 7.58 -10.55 -26.02
N GLN A 323 7.90 -10.00 -27.20
CA GLN A 323 9.26 -9.60 -27.56
C GLN A 323 9.72 -8.39 -26.72
N LEU A 324 8.85 -7.40 -26.54
CA LEU A 324 9.10 -6.25 -25.65
C LEU A 324 9.41 -6.69 -24.22
N GLN A 325 8.60 -7.60 -23.68
CA GLN A 325 8.78 -8.18 -22.34
C GLN A 325 10.14 -8.83 -22.16
N LYS A 326 10.52 -9.71 -23.11
CA LYS A 326 11.81 -10.40 -23.07
C LYS A 326 12.98 -9.42 -23.11
N SER A 327 12.89 -8.42 -23.99
CA SER A 327 13.93 -7.39 -24.15
C SER A 327 14.09 -6.55 -22.89
N ARG A 328 12.99 -6.17 -22.22
CA ARG A 328 13.02 -5.42 -20.95
C ARG A 328 13.65 -6.22 -19.81
N VAL A 329 13.30 -7.51 -19.68
CA VAL A 329 13.92 -8.40 -18.68
C VAL A 329 15.41 -8.58 -18.94
N GLU A 330 15.82 -8.69 -20.20
CA GLU A 330 17.23 -8.78 -20.56
C GLU A 330 17.99 -7.47 -20.26
N LEU A 331 17.37 -6.32 -20.56
CA LEU A 331 17.91 -5.00 -20.23
C LEU A 331 18.19 -4.85 -18.73
N ASP A 332 17.21 -5.17 -17.88
CA ASP A 332 17.35 -5.09 -16.42
C ASP A 332 18.50 -6.00 -15.91
N LYS A 333 18.56 -7.23 -16.42
CA LYS A 333 19.66 -8.14 -16.10
C LYS A 333 21.02 -7.56 -16.50
N LYS A 334 21.11 -6.90 -17.66
CA LYS A 334 22.36 -6.26 -18.12
C LYS A 334 22.72 -5.00 -17.33
N LYS A 335 21.74 -4.22 -16.89
CA LYS A 335 21.95 -3.10 -15.96
C LYS A 335 22.47 -3.58 -14.60
N ALA A 336 21.88 -4.64 -14.05
CA ALA A 336 22.38 -5.26 -12.81
C ALA A 336 23.80 -5.83 -12.97
N GLU A 337 24.12 -6.48 -14.10
CA GLU A 337 25.48 -6.94 -14.41
C GLU A 337 26.47 -5.76 -14.53
N LEU A 338 26.03 -4.60 -15.03
CA LEU A 338 26.83 -3.38 -15.15
C LEU A 338 27.14 -2.78 -13.78
N GLU A 339 26.14 -2.64 -12.90
CA GLU A 339 26.34 -2.15 -11.53
C GLU A 339 27.34 -3.01 -10.76
N LEU A 340 27.22 -4.34 -10.88
CA LEU A 340 28.17 -5.28 -10.28
C LEU A 340 29.58 -5.09 -10.85
N ALA A 341 29.72 -4.95 -12.18
CA ALA A 341 31.03 -4.75 -12.81
C ALA A 341 31.68 -3.41 -12.41
N GLN A 342 30.89 -2.34 -12.30
CA GLN A 342 31.37 -1.04 -11.83
C GLN A 342 31.84 -1.11 -10.37
N ARG A 343 31.10 -1.84 -9.53
CA ARG A 343 31.45 -2.04 -8.12
C ARG A 343 32.73 -2.86 -7.95
N ASP A 344 32.88 -3.94 -8.71
CA ASP A 344 34.05 -4.82 -8.67
C ASP A 344 35.25 -4.22 -9.44
N VAL A 345 35.09 -3.02 -10.00
CA VAL A 345 36.11 -2.30 -10.79
C VAL A 345 36.56 -3.10 -12.03
N ASP A 346 35.68 -3.94 -12.57
CA ASP A 346 35.86 -4.63 -13.85
C ASP A 346 35.51 -3.67 -15.01
N LEU A 347 36.45 -2.76 -15.29
CA LEU A 347 36.26 -1.69 -16.28
C LEU A 347 36.02 -2.23 -17.71
N ASN A 348 36.59 -3.39 -18.05
CA ASN A 348 36.41 -3.99 -19.37
C ASN A 348 34.97 -4.47 -19.56
N LYS A 349 34.45 -5.23 -18.59
CA LYS A 349 33.08 -5.71 -18.62
C LYS A 349 32.07 -4.57 -18.51
N ALA A 350 32.35 -3.56 -17.67
CA ALA A 350 31.51 -2.38 -17.56
C ALA A 350 31.42 -1.62 -18.90
N ALA A 351 32.54 -1.44 -19.62
CA ALA A 351 32.55 -0.79 -20.92
C ALA A 351 31.80 -1.60 -22.00
N GLU A 352 31.96 -2.93 -22.04
CA GLU A 352 31.23 -3.82 -22.96
C GLU A 352 29.71 -3.72 -22.76
N LEU A 353 29.27 -3.70 -21.50
CA LEU A 353 27.85 -3.60 -21.15
C LEU A 353 27.30 -2.20 -21.46
N GLN A 354 27.98 -1.16 -21.00
CA GLN A 354 27.51 0.23 -21.08
C GLN A 354 27.47 0.79 -22.51
N TYR A 355 28.45 0.42 -23.35
CA TYR A 355 28.56 0.98 -24.71
C TYR A 355 28.22 -0.03 -25.83
N GLY A 356 28.06 -1.31 -25.50
CA GLY A 356 27.67 -2.37 -26.44
C GLY A 356 26.25 -2.87 -26.18
N LYS A 357 26.14 -3.85 -25.28
CA LYS A 357 24.90 -4.65 -25.11
C LYS A 357 23.68 -3.84 -24.66
N ILE A 358 23.84 -2.93 -23.68
CA ILE A 358 22.71 -2.14 -23.17
C ILE A 358 22.12 -1.23 -24.27
N PRO A 359 22.92 -0.40 -24.97
CA PRO A 359 22.42 0.42 -26.08
C PRO A 359 21.80 -0.39 -27.24
N GLU A 360 22.28 -1.60 -27.51
CA GLU A 360 21.70 -2.49 -28.53
C GLU A 360 20.27 -2.93 -28.14
N ILE A 361 20.09 -3.39 -26.90
CA ILE A 361 18.78 -3.80 -26.38
C ILE A 361 17.82 -2.60 -26.28
N GLU A 362 18.30 -1.43 -25.84
CA GLU A 362 17.49 -0.21 -25.79
C GLU A 362 16.98 0.22 -27.18
N LYS A 363 17.83 0.09 -28.22
CA LYS A 363 17.41 0.33 -29.61
C LYS A 363 16.36 -0.68 -30.07
N GLU A 364 16.53 -1.96 -29.74
CA GLU A 364 15.55 -2.99 -30.08
C GLU A 364 14.20 -2.72 -29.42
N ILE A 365 14.18 -2.41 -28.11
CA ILE A 365 12.97 -2.02 -27.38
C ILE A 365 12.30 -0.85 -28.07
N LYS A 366 13.05 0.21 -28.40
CA LYS A 366 12.49 1.40 -29.05
C LYS A 366 11.84 1.07 -30.41
N ILE A 367 12.46 0.21 -31.22
CA ILE A 367 11.88 -0.24 -32.50
C ILE A 367 10.57 -1.00 -32.27
N LEU A 368 10.50 -1.86 -31.25
CA LEU A 368 9.29 -2.60 -30.92
C LEU A 368 8.19 -1.68 -30.37
N GLU A 369 8.53 -0.68 -29.55
CA GLU A 369 7.61 0.35 -29.06
C GLU A 369 7.05 1.17 -30.23
N GLU A 370 7.87 1.62 -31.17
CA GLU A 370 7.42 2.34 -32.37
C GLU A 370 6.47 1.48 -33.22
N LYS A 371 6.75 0.17 -33.38
CA LYS A 371 5.82 -0.77 -34.06
C LYS A 371 4.48 -0.88 -33.34
N TRP A 372 4.48 -0.88 -32.01
CA TRP A 372 3.25 -0.93 -31.21
C TRP A 372 2.45 0.38 -31.34
N GLU A 373 3.14 1.52 -31.33
CA GLU A 373 2.53 2.83 -31.47
C GLU A 373 1.86 3.04 -32.84
N LEU A 374 2.44 2.48 -33.90
CA LEU A 374 1.86 2.50 -35.25
C LEU A 374 0.51 1.77 -35.36
N ILE A 375 0.18 0.88 -34.42
CA ILE A 375 -1.14 0.22 -34.38
C ILE A 375 -2.16 1.22 -33.84
N PRO A 376 -3.19 1.61 -34.64
CA PRO A 376 -4.23 2.52 -34.20
C PRO A 376 -4.91 2.03 -32.92
N LYS A 377 -5.24 2.93 -31.99
CA LYS A 377 -5.89 2.57 -30.72
C LYS A 377 -7.15 1.72 -30.90
N GLU A 378 -7.92 1.96 -31.97
CA GLU A 378 -9.15 1.22 -32.29
C GLU A 378 -8.91 -0.22 -32.73
N ASP A 379 -7.72 -0.52 -33.29
CA ASP A 379 -7.31 -1.84 -33.74
C ASP A 379 -6.59 -2.64 -32.64
N ARG A 380 -6.29 -2.03 -31.49
CA ARG A 380 -5.62 -2.70 -30.37
C ARG A 380 -6.62 -3.62 -29.66
N LEU A 381 -6.29 -4.91 -29.65
CA LEU A 381 -7.03 -5.95 -28.93
C LEU A 381 -6.42 -6.23 -27.56
N LEU A 382 -5.17 -5.80 -27.34
CA LEU A 382 -4.42 -5.95 -26.10
C LEU A 382 -3.93 -4.58 -25.60
N GLN A 383 -3.68 -4.49 -24.30
CA GLN A 383 -3.01 -3.36 -23.67
C GLN A 383 -1.57 -3.74 -23.31
N GLU A 384 -0.63 -2.85 -23.59
CA GLU A 384 0.80 -3.04 -23.25
C GLU A 384 1.19 -2.32 -21.95
N GLN A 385 0.30 -1.45 -21.45
CA GLN A 385 0.58 -0.59 -20.31
C GLN A 385 -0.62 -0.47 -19.36
N VAL A 386 -0.34 -0.31 -18.07
CA VAL A 386 -1.31 0.06 -17.04
C VAL A 386 -1.68 1.53 -17.21
N THR A 387 -2.98 1.80 -17.15
CA THR A 387 -3.59 3.12 -17.28
C THR A 387 -4.35 3.52 -16.01
N GLU A 388 -4.77 4.78 -15.94
CA GLU A 388 -5.65 5.26 -14.85
C GLU A 388 -6.96 4.45 -14.75
N GLU A 389 -7.53 4.00 -15.87
CA GLU A 389 -8.76 3.21 -15.89
C GLU A 389 -8.59 1.84 -15.20
N ASP A 390 -7.40 1.23 -15.35
CA ASP A 390 -7.06 -0.04 -14.71
C ASP A 390 -7.01 0.13 -13.20
N ILE A 391 -6.35 1.19 -12.72
CA ILE A 391 -6.30 1.54 -11.31
C ILE A 391 -7.71 1.79 -10.75
N ALA A 392 -8.52 2.58 -11.45
CA ALA A 392 -9.90 2.82 -11.06
C ALA A 392 -10.73 1.52 -11.02
N THR A 393 -10.45 0.56 -11.89
CA THR A 393 -11.08 -0.76 -11.89
C THR A 393 -10.70 -1.59 -10.66
N ILE A 394 -9.43 -1.57 -10.24
CA ILE A 394 -8.99 -2.21 -8.99
C ILE A 394 -9.67 -1.55 -7.78
N VAL A 395 -9.60 -0.22 -7.69
CA VAL A 395 -10.21 0.54 -6.59
C VAL A 395 -11.72 0.29 -6.53
N SER A 396 -12.39 0.21 -7.68
CA SER A 396 -13.82 -0.13 -7.75
C SER A 396 -14.10 -1.53 -7.19
N ARG A 397 -13.25 -2.52 -7.46
CA ARG A 397 -13.40 -3.88 -6.91
C ARG A 397 -13.27 -3.91 -5.39
N TRP A 398 -12.30 -3.18 -4.85
CA TRP A 398 -12.00 -3.11 -3.40
C TRP A 398 -13.09 -2.34 -2.65
N THR A 399 -13.51 -1.20 -3.19
CA THR A 399 -14.41 -0.25 -2.50
C THR A 399 -15.88 -0.39 -2.88
N LYS A 400 -16.19 -1.14 -3.94
CA LYS A 400 -17.52 -1.25 -4.58
C LYS A 400 -18.05 0.07 -5.19
N ILE A 401 -17.21 1.10 -5.29
CA ILE A 401 -17.58 2.36 -5.95
C ILE A 401 -17.48 2.17 -7.47
N PRO A 402 -18.49 2.54 -8.29
CA PRO A 402 -18.42 2.38 -9.74
C PRO A 402 -17.26 3.17 -10.38
N VAL A 403 -16.57 2.57 -11.37
CA VAL A 403 -15.44 3.18 -12.10
C VAL A 403 -15.76 4.56 -12.67
N THR A 404 -16.96 4.73 -13.24
CA THR A 404 -17.43 6.03 -13.78
C THR A 404 -17.46 7.14 -12.73
N ARG A 405 -17.69 6.79 -11.45
CA ARG A 405 -17.63 7.73 -10.33
C ARG A 405 -16.20 7.99 -9.85
N LEU A 406 -15.26 7.09 -10.08
CA LEU A 406 -13.87 7.28 -9.70
C LEU A 406 -13.17 8.21 -10.69
N LEU A 407 -13.37 7.98 -11.99
CA LEU A 407 -12.76 8.73 -13.09
C LEU A 407 -13.41 10.11 -13.35
N SER A 408 -14.56 10.42 -12.76
CA SER A 408 -15.20 11.72 -12.94
C SER A 408 -14.39 12.81 -12.25
N SER A 409 -14.06 13.85 -13.04
CA SER A 409 -13.29 14.99 -12.55
C SER A 409 -13.98 15.64 -11.36
N GLU A 410 -13.18 16.13 -10.41
CA GLU A 410 -13.72 16.79 -9.22
C GLU A 410 -14.53 18.04 -9.59
N SER A 411 -14.10 18.77 -10.63
CA SER A 411 -14.83 19.91 -11.16
C SER A 411 -16.24 19.53 -11.65
N GLU A 412 -16.36 18.41 -12.36
CA GLU A 412 -17.66 17.94 -12.85
C GLU A 412 -18.58 17.49 -11.71
N LYS A 413 -18.04 16.75 -10.73
CA LYS A 413 -18.78 16.36 -9.52
C LYS A 413 -19.31 17.59 -8.77
N LEU A 414 -18.44 18.59 -8.57
CA LEU A 414 -18.82 19.81 -7.88
C LEU A 414 -19.78 20.68 -8.71
N GLY A 415 -19.69 20.63 -10.05
CA GLY A 415 -20.62 21.31 -10.95
C GLY A 415 -22.06 20.77 -10.85
N HIS A 416 -22.22 19.49 -10.53
CA HIS A 416 -23.52 18.82 -10.40
C HIS A 416 -24.01 18.65 -8.95
N LEU A 417 -23.27 19.17 -7.97
CA LEU A 417 -23.51 18.95 -6.54
C LEU A 417 -24.95 19.24 -6.07
N GLU A 418 -25.57 20.36 -6.47
CA GLU A 418 -26.96 20.65 -6.09
C GLU A 418 -27.92 19.62 -6.70
N LYS A 419 -27.76 19.31 -7.99
CA LYS A 419 -28.60 18.34 -8.69
C LYS A 419 -28.51 16.96 -8.04
N ASP A 420 -27.31 16.56 -7.63
CA ASP A 420 -27.07 15.28 -6.99
C ASP A 420 -27.67 15.21 -5.58
N ILE A 421 -27.57 16.28 -4.79
CA ILE A 421 -28.24 16.37 -3.47
C ILE A 421 -29.76 16.33 -3.66
N HIS A 422 -30.29 17.01 -4.68
CA HIS A 422 -31.73 17.04 -4.98
C HIS A 422 -32.33 15.70 -5.42
N LYS A 423 -31.51 14.72 -5.81
CA LYS A 423 -32.00 13.34 -6.04
C LYS A 423 -32.61 12.72 -4.78
N ARG A 424 -32.24 13.22 -3.59
CA ARG A 424 -32.74 12.75 -2.29
C ARG A 424 -33.45 13.82 -1.49
N VAL A 425 -32.95 15.05 -1.51
CA VAL A 425 -33.53 16.17 -0.75
C VAL A 425 -34.49 16.95 -1.62
N VAL A 426 -35.78 16.87 -1.28
CA VAL A 426 -36.83 17.61 -1.98
C VAL A 426 -36.95 19.03 -1.40
N GLY A 427 -36.92 20.04 -2.27
CA GLY A 427 -36.94 21.45 -1.87
C GLY A 427 -35.62 21.89 -1.21
N GLN A 428 -35.69 22.85 -0.28
CA GLN A 428 -34.52 23.42 0.40
C GLN A 428 -33.48 24.06 -0.55
N ASP A 429 -33.92 24.53 -1.73
CA ASP A 429 -33.05 25.01 -2.81
C ASP A 429 -32.03 26.06 -2.35
N HIS A 430 -32.48 27.01 -1.52
CA HIS A 430 -31.61 28.04 -0.96
C HIS A 430 -30.51 27.46 -0.07
N ALA A 431 -30.86 26.53 0.84
CA ALA A 431 -29.91 25.92 1.76
C ALA A 431 -28.90 25.05 1.00
N ILE A 432 -29.38 24.21 0.07
CA ILE A 432 -28.52 23.34 -0.76
C ILE A 432 -27.55 24.18 -1.60
N LYS A 433 -28.01 25.30 -2.19
CA LYS A 433 -27.15 26.22 -2.93
C LYS A 433 -26.05 26.84 -2.06
N LEU A 434 -26.37 27.23 -0.82
CA LEU A 434 -25.37 27.77 0.11
C LEU A 434 -24.31 26.74 0.49
N VAL A 435 -24.74 25.50 0.76
CA VAL A 435 -23.86 24.38 1.07
C VAL A 435 -22.95 24.07 -0.12
N ALA A 436 -23.51 23.92 -1.32
CA ALA A 436 -22.76 23.62 -2.54
C ALA A 436 -21.71 24.69 -2.85
N ASN A 437 -22.08 25.97 -2.72
CA ASN A 437 -21.15 27.08 -2.93
C ASN A 437 -20.00 27.11 -1.91
N ALA A 438 -20.27 26.79 -0.64
CA ALA A 438 -19.22 26.73 0.37
C ALA A 438 -18.22 25.59 0.09
N ILE A 439 -18.71 24.41 -0.29
CA ILE A 439 -17.87 23.26 -0.65
C ILE A 439 -17.02 23.59 -1.88
N ARG A 440 -17.61 24.20 -2.93
CA ARG A 440 -16.86 24.64 -4.11
C ARG A 440 -15.73 25.60 -3.77
N ARG A 441 -15.98 26.58 -2.90
CA ARG A 441 -14.93 27.54 -2.46
C ARG A 441 -13.79 26.84 -1.74
N SER A 442 -14.08 25.90 -0.85
CA SER A 442 -13.05 25.12 -0.16
C SER A 442 -12.24 24.27 -1.15
N ARG A 443 -12.89 23.56 -2.07
CA ARG A 443 -12.22 22.72 -3.08
C ARG A 443 -11.43 23.51 -4.12
N ALA A 444 -11.79 24.76 -4.36
CA ALA A 444 -11.04 25.67 -5.23
C ALA A 444 -9.83 26.33 -4.54
N GLY A 445 -9.52 25.97 -3.28
CA GLY A 445 -8.41 26.57 -2.54
C GLY A 445 -8.63 28.05 -2.18
N LEU A 446 -9.88 28.53 -2.24
CA LEU A 446 -10.23 29.92 -1.92
C LEU A 446 -10.55 30.11 -0.42
N LYS A 447 -10.35 29.07 0.39
CA LYS A 447 -10.54 29.04 1.84
C LYS A 447 -9.20 28.65 2.49
N ASP A 448 -9.02 29.07 3.73
CA ASP A 448 -7.94 28.61 4.61
C ASP A 448 -7.86 27.07 4.65
N GLU A 449 -6.67 26.52 4.41
CA GLU A 449 -6.38 25.09 4.36
C GLU A 449 -6.50 24.42 5.73
N ASN A 450 -6.29 25.19 6.80
CA ASN A 450 -6.38 24.70 8.18
C ASN A 450 -7.82 24.59 8.68
N LYS A 451 -8.84 24.79 7.83
CA LYS A 451 -10.26 24.72 8.26
C LYS A 451 -10.97 23.53 7.63
N PRO A 452 -12.05 23.01 8.27
CA PRO A 452 -12.86 21.95 7.67
C PRO A 452 -13.41 22.36 6.30
N ILE A 453 -13.66 21.38 5.42
CA ILE A 453 -14.17 21.61 4.04
C ILE A 453 -15.41 22.51 4.04
N GLY A 454 -16.32 22.29 4.99
CA GLY A 454 -17.51 23.12 5.18
C GLY A 454 -18.01 23.03 6.61
N SER A 455 -18.51 24.14 7.13
CA SER A 455 -19.10 24.26 8.46
C SER A 455 -20.46 24.92 8.34
N PHE A 456 -21.51 24.21 8.74
CA PHE A 456 -22.90 24.63 8.51
C PHE A 456 -23.71 24.52 9.79
N LEU A 457 -24.56 25.52 10.04
CA LEU A 457 -25.58 25.47 11.08
C LEU A 457 -26.96 25.41 10.41
N PHE A 458 -27.60 24.24 10.46
CA PHE A 458 -28.92 24.04 9.86
C PHE A 458 -30.04 24.44 10.83
N LEU A 459 -30.62 25.62 10.61
CA LEU A 459 -31.75 26.13 11.36
C LEU A 459 -33.07 25.84 10.65
N GLY A 460 -34.08 25.39 11.39
CA GLY A 460 -35.38 24.99 10.85
C GLY A 460 -36.12 24.00 11.75
N PRO A 461 -37.39 23.68 11.43
CA PRO A 461 -38.16 22.69 12.18
C PRO A 461 -37.56 21.28 12.07
N THR A 462 -37.98 20.38 12.96
CA THR A 462 -37.67 18.95 12.84
C THR A 462 -38.38 18.35 11.62
N GLY A 463 -37.79 17.29 11.03
CA GLY A 463 -38.38 16.57 9.91
C GLY A 463 -38.30 17.25 8.53
N VAL A 464 -37.77 18.47 8.43
CA VAL A 464 -37.65 19.20 7.14
C VAL A 464 -36.49 18.74 6.24
N GLY A 465 -35.76 17.69 6.65
CA GLY A 465 -34.67 17.11 5.87
C GLY A 465 -33.25 17.53 6.25
N LYS A 466 -33.00 18.17 7.41
CA LYS A 466 -31.65 18.57 7.84
C LYS A 466 -30.65 17.40 7.85
N THR A 467 -31.03 16.31 8.52
CA THR A 467 -30.23 15.08 8.60
C THR A 467 -30.10 14.41 7.23
N GLU A 468 -31.14 14.48 6.40
CA GLU A 468 -31.10 13.91 5.05
C GLU A 468 -30.15 14.70 4.13
N THR A 469 -30.07 16.02 4.28
CA THR A 469 -29.05 16.84 3.59
C THR A 469 -27.64 16.42 3.99
N ALA A 470 -27.37 16.16 5.28
CA ALA A 470 -26.08 15.67 5.73
C ALA A 470 -25.74 14.28 5.14
N ARG A 471 -26.73 13.38 5.10
CA ARG A 471 -26.57 12.04 4.51
C ARG A 471 -26.36 12.08 3.00
N ALA A 472 -27.11 12.94 2.30
CA ALA A 472 -26.94 13.19 0.86
C ALA A 472 -25.55 13.78 0.57
N LEU A 473 -25.05 14.70 1.39
CA LEU A 473 -23.70 15.23 1.28
C LEU A 473 -22.63 14.14 1.45
N ALA A 474 -22.78 13.26 2.44
CA ALA A 474 -21.86 12.14 2.64
C ALA A 474 -21.81 11.24 1.39
N GLN A 475 -22.98 10.88 0.86
CA GLN A 475 -23.08 10.08 -0.36
C GLN A 475 -22.53 10.78 -1.60
N THR A 476 -22.76 12.08 -1.77
CA THR A 476 -22.33 12.81 -2.98
C THR A 476 -20.84 13.16 -2.95
N LEU A 477 -20.29 13.53 -1.79
CA LEU A 477 -18.89 13.94 -1.67
C LEU A 477 -17.93 12.76 -1.47
N PHE A 478 -18.37 11.75 -0.71
CA PHE A 478 -17.52 10.64 -0.26
C PHE A 478 -17.98 9.28 -0.80
N ASN A 479 -19.02 9.25 -1.63
CA ASN A 479 -19.58 8.03 -2.22
C ASN A 479 -20.11 6.99 -1.21
N ASP A 480 -20.23 7.36 0.07
CA ASP A 480 -20.67 6.47 1.15
C ASP A 480 -21.62 7.22 2.11
N GLU A 481 -22.86 6.75 2.25
CA GLU A 481 -23.80 7.26 3.26
C GLU A 481 -23.31 7.03 4.69
N HIS A 482 -22.54 5.96 4.92
CA HIS A 482 -21.93 5.63 6.19
C HIS A 482 -20.67 6.45 6.48
N ALA A 483 -20.23 7.31 5.56
CA ALA A 483 -19.27 8.37 5.82
C ALA A 483 -19.91 9.56 6.56
N MET A 484 -21.15 9.43 7.05
CA MET A 484 -21.74 10.36 8.01
C MET A 484 -21.48 9.90 9.45
N ILE A 485 -20.70 10.66 10.20
CA ILE A 485 -20.51 10.49 11.64
C ILE A 485 -21.59 11.31 12.34
N ARG A 486 -22.59 10.63 12.91
CA ARG A 486 -23.66 11.30 13.68
C ARG A 486 -23.36 11.22 15.16
N ILE A 487 -23.32 12.38 15.82
CA ILE A 487 -23.22 12.48 17.28
C ILE A 487 -24.46 13.20 17.80
N ASP A 488 -25.19 12.55 18.68
CA ASP A 488 -26.34 13.13 19.36
C ASP A 488 -25.86 13.97 20.56
N MET A 489 -26.05 15.28 20.51
CA MET A 489 -25.58 16.19 21.56
C MET A 489 -26.40 16.11 22.84
N SER A 490 -27.57 15.46 22.83
CA SER A 490 -28.32 15.18 24.04
C SER A 490 -27.59 14.24 25.01
N GLU A 491 -26.66 13.41 24.53
CA GLU A 491 -25.79 12.58 25.38
C GLU A 491 -24.65 13.39 26.04
N TYR A 492 -24.43 14.63 25.59
CA TYR A 492 -23.30 15.49 25.94
C TYR A 492 -23.71 16.73 26.75
N GLN A 493 -24.80 16.63 27.52
CA GLN A 493 -25.33 17.71 28.37
C GLN A 493 -24.48 17.99 29.62
N GLU A 494 -23.73 16.99 30.10
CA GLU A 494 -22.98 17.07 31.35
C GLU A 494 -21.47 17.25 31.11
N GLN A 495 -20.77 17.85 32.07
CA GLN A 495 -19.34 18.16 31.90
C GLN A 495 -18.47 16.91 31.67
N HIS A 496 -18.79 15.79 32.34
CA HIS A 496 -17.96 14.59 32.27
C HIS A 496 -18.19 13.79 30.97
N SER A 497 -19.30 13.98 30.26
CA SER A 497 -19.51 13.33 28.97
C SER A 497 -18.66 13.98 27.86
N VAL A 498 -18.22 15.23 28.03
CA VAL A 498 -17.28 15.89 27.09
C VAL A 498 -15.97 15.10 26.93
N ALA A 499 -15.44 14.54 28.04
CA ALA A 499 -14.25 13.70 28.00
C ALA A 499 -14.48 12.41 27.20
N ARG A 500 -15.71 11.89 27.12
CA ARG A 500 -16.04 10.73 26.27
C ARG A 500 -16.03 11.10 24.78
N LEU A 501 -16.36 12.34 24.43
CA LEU A 501 -16.39 12.81 23.05
C LEU A 501 -14.98 12.92 22.46
N LEU A 502 -14.06 13.56 23.19
CA LEU A 502 -12.73 13.92 22.68
C LEU A 502 -11.62 12.98 23.15
N GLY A 503 -11.77 12.42 24.35
CA GLY A 503 -10.74 11.69 25.08
C GLY A 503 -10.59 12.28 26.48
N ALA A 504 -10.11 11.47 27.43
CA ALA A 504 -9.80 11.99 28.76
C ALA A 504 -8.60 12.96 28.67
N PRO A 505 -8.47 13.96 29.56
CA PRO A 505 -7.30 14.83 29.62
C PRO A 505 -6.08 14.15 30.27
N PRO A 506 -4.85 14.69 30.09
CA PRO A 506 -3.64 14.11 30.68
C PRO A 506 -3.75 13.91 32.19
N GLY A 507 -3.43 12.70 32.67
CA GLY A 507 -3.50 12.35 34.10
C GLY A 507 -4.81 11.71 34.56
N TYR A 508 -5.81 11.54 33.67
CA TYR A 508 -7.05 10.81 33.95
C TYR A 508 -7.03 9.39 33.35
N VAL A 509 -7.77 8.46 33.97
CA VAL A 509 -7.95 7.10 33.45
C VAL A 509 -8.61 7.19 32.07
N GLY A 510 -8.00 6.55 31.06
CA GLY A 510 -8.45 6.63 29.67
C GLY A 510 -7.80 7.73 28.82
N TYR A 511 -6.77 8.44 29.33
CA TYR A 511 -6.03 9.44 28.53
C TYR A 511 -5.42 8.86 27.23
N GLU A 512 -5.05 7.58 27.25
CA GLU A 512 -4.51 6.88 26.08
C GLU A 512 -5.61 6.33 25.14
N GLU A 513 -6.88 6.40 25.55
CA GLU A 513 -8.03 6.00 24.75
C GLU A 513 -8.60 7.24 24.05
N GLY A 514 -8.64 7.23 22.72
CA GLY A 514 -9.28 8.32 21.97
C GLY A 514 -10.78 8.38 22.25
N GLY A 515 -11.34 9.59 22.22
CA GLY A 515 -12.77 9.80 22.39
C GLY A 515 -13.59 9.30 21.20
N GLN A 516 -14.91 9.25 21.38
CA GLN A 516 -15.84 8.77 20.36
C GLN A 516 -15.70 9.54 19.04
N LEU A 517 -15.57 10.87 19.09
CA LEU A 517 -15.42 11.69 17.89
C LEU A 517 -14.02 11.54 17.29
N THR A 518 -12.97 11.63 18.11
CA THR A 518 -11.58 11.64 17.63
C THR A 518 -11.20 10.30 16.98
N GLU A 519 -11.64 9.17 17.52
CA GLU A 519 -11.43 7.85 16.91
C GLU A 519 -12.25 7.64 15.63
N LEU A 520 -13.51 8.08 15.60
CA LEU A 520 -14.34 7.95 14.40
C LEU A 520 -13.78 8.79 13.24
N VAL A 521 -13.34 10.02 13.52
CA VAL A 521 -12.74 10.90 12.52
C VAL A 521 -11.36 10.39 12.10
N ARG A 522 -10.53 9.88 13.03
CA ARG A 522 -9.24 9.26 12.69
C ARG A 522 -9.41 8.08 11.72
N ARG A 523 -10.43 7.24 11.91
CA ARG A 523 -10.73 6.11 11.02
C ARG A 523 -11.40 6.52 9.71
N LYS A 524 -12.16 7.62 9.72
CA LYS A 524 -12.89 8.16 8.57
C LYS A 524 -12.61 9.67 8.40
N PRO A 525 -11.40 10.05 7.94
CA PRO A 525 -11.01 11.45 7.83
C PRO A 525 -11.85 12.21 6.79
N TYR A 526 -12.31 11.52 5.74
CA TYR A 526 -13.23 12.06 4.75
C TYR A 526 -14.68 11.70 5.11
N SER A 527 -15.29 12.51 5.98
CA SER A 527 -16.64 12.26 6.49
C SER A 527 -17.44 13.55 6.67
N VAL A 528 -18.76 13.40 6.76
CA VAL A 528 -19.67 14.46 7.22
C VAL A 528 -19.93 14.25 8.70
N ILE A 529 -19.51 15.19 9.54
CA ILE A 529 -19.80 15.16 10.97
C ILE A 529 -21.09 15.91 11.22
N LEU A 530 -22.12 15.20 11.71
CA LEU A 530 -23.42 15.75 12.07
C LEU A 530 -23.56 15.79 13.60
N PHE A 531 -23.55 16.99 14.17
CA PHE A 531 -23.93 17.24 15.55
C PHE A 531 -25.44 17.52 15.61
N ASP A 532 -26.20 16.51 16.03
CA ASP A 532 -27.66 16.60 16.16
C ASP A 532 -28.02 17.25 17.51
N GLU A 533 -29.11 18.03 17.54
CA GLU A 533 -29.57 18.75 18.76
C GLU A 533 -28.48 19.59 19.45
N VAL A 534 -27.65 20.29 18.69
CA VAL A 534 -26.47 21.02 19.20
C VAL A 534 -26.77 22.02 20.33
N GLU A 535 -27.99 22.55 20.38
CA GLU A 535 -28.46 23.41 21.47
C GLU A 535 -28.51 22.72 22.84
N LYS A 536 -28.47 21.39 22.89
CA LYS A 536 -28.43 20.59 24.12
C LYS A 536 -27.00 20.35 24.63
N ALA A 537 -25.98 20.60 23.81
CA ALA A 537 -24.59 20.33 24.20
C ALA A 537 -24.16 21.19 25.40
N HIS A 538 -23.31 20.62 26.27
CA HIS A 538 -22.66 21.38 27.33
C HIS A 538 -21.75 22.47 26.74
N LEU A 539 -21.62 23.61 27.43
CA LEU A 539 -20.83 24.77 26.95
C LEU A 539 -19.36 24.42 26.62
N GLN A 540 -18.76 23.47 27.32
CA GLN A 540 -17.38 23.05 27.04
C GLN A 540 -17.21 22.34 25.69
N VAL A 541 -18.26 21.73 25.14
CA VAL A 541 -18.22 21.13 23.79
C VAL A 541 -17.98 22.21 22.74
N PHE A 542 -18.56 23.41 22.92
CA PHE A 542 -18.37 24.52 21.99
C PHE A 542 -16.94 25.04 21.94
N ASN A 543 -16.17 24.93 23.04
CA ASN A 543 -14.74 25.26 23.03
C ASN A 543 -13.97 24.33 22.07
N ALA A 544 -14.30 23.05 22.07
CA ALA A 544 -13.72 22.11 21.12
C ALA A 544 -14.19 22.37 19.69
N PHE A 545 -15.45 22.79 19.49
CA PHE A 545 -15.92 23.20 18.17
C PHE A 545 -15.18 24.43 17.65
N LEU A 546 -14.82 25.40 18.49
CA LEU A 546 -13.99 26.53 18.06
C LEU A 546 -12.66 26.03 17.52
N GLN A 547 -11.96 25.14 18.23
CA GLN A 547 -10.71 24.55 17.77
C GLN A 547 -10.89 23.80 16.42
N ILE A 548 -11.93 22.97 16.31
CA ILE A 548 -12.23 22.23 15.07
C ILE A 548 -12.54 23.18 13.91
N LEU A 549 -13.31 24.24 14.16
CA LEU A 549 -13.79 25.14 13.11
C LEU A 549 -12.74 26.17 12.67
N ASP A 550 -11.82 26.53 13.56
CA ASP A 550 -10.75 27.49 13.27
C ASP A 550 -9.42 26.85 12.90
N ASP A 551 -9.00 25.79 13.59
CA ASP A 551 -7.69 25.13 13.41
C ASP A 551 -7.78 23.80 12.65
N GLY A 552 -9.00 23.29 12.40
CA GLY A 552 -9.22 22.08 11.60
C GLY A 552 -8.80 20.78 12.28
N HIS A 553 -8.30 20.86 13.51
CA HIS A 553 -7.94 19.72 14.35
C HIS A 553 -8.41 19.96 15.79
N VAL A 554 -8.40 18.90 16.60
CA VAL A 554 -8.68 18.97 18.05
C VAL A 554 -7.63 18.16 18.79
N THR A 555 -7.20 18.65 19.94
CA THR A 555 -6.08 18.08 20.73
C THR A 555 -6.52 17.57 22.08
#